data_AF-A0A090X7A5-F1
#
_entry.id   AF-A0A090X7A5-F1
#
_cell.length_a   1.000
_cell.length_b   1.000
_cell.length_c   1.000
_cell.angle_alpha   90.00
_cell.angle_beta   90.00
_cell.angle_gamma   90.00
#
_symmetry.space_group_name_H-M   'P 1'
#
loop_
_entity.id
_entity.type
_entity.pdbx_description
1 polymer ?
#
loop_
_entity_poly.entity_id
_entity_poly.type
_entity_poly.pdbx_seq_one_letter_code
_entity_poly.pdbx_strand_id
1 'polypeptide(L)'
;MPVSSPSALTAGLLNGADWFQQDPRWNVVTGESRGGSLSYDAVVRRYTFTKVTRQGEYEGRFIAPLDEKYNTYFFRYPELYIMKAELLARTGASIADAIAPINTMRGIRTNPVFPEPLNPITEQELMDTIFKEYFFELFIENGSEFFASTRFKTSAGQLWIEDFKNITLENNRLCYPIPTEEMITNTLIHQNQDLQ
;
A
#
# COMPACT_ATOMS: atom_id res chain seq x y z
N MET A 1 9.31 11.54 5.47
CA MET A 1 9.28 11.02 4.08
C MET A 1 10.71 10.93 3.58
N PRO A 2 11.12 9.83 2.93
CA PRO A 2 12.40 9.78 2.20
C PRO A 2 12.39 10.81 1.05
N VAL A 3 13.56 11.34 0.70
CA VAL A 3 13.73 12.37 -0.34
C VAL A 3 14.33 11.73 -1.58
N SER A 4 13.65 11.82 -2.73
CA SER A 4 14.14 11.26 -3.99
C SER A 4 15.20 12.15 -4.66
N SER A 5 16.01 11.55 -5.53
CA SER A 5 16.87 12.29 -6.46
C SER A 5 16.04 13.23 -7.36
N PRO A 6 16.51 14.45 -7.70
CA PRO A 6 15.81 15.36 -8.62
C PRO A 6 15.52 14.78 -10.01
N SER A 7 16.18 13.68 -10.39
CA SER A 7 16.07 13.06 -11.72
C SER A 7 14.86 12.14 -11.90
N ALA A 8 14.12 11.78 -10.83
CA ALA A 8 12.98 10.87 -10.93
C ALA A 8 11.87 11.22 -9.92
N LEU A 9 10.66 11.47 -10.43
CA LEU A 9 9.47 11.77 -9.64
C LEU A 9 8.84 10.47 -9.08
N THR A 10 9.54 9.76 -8.18
CA THR A 10 9.07 8.48 -7.61
C THR A 10 8.17 8.63 -6.38
N ALA A 11 7.77 9.85 -6.02
CA ALA A 11 7.03 10.20 -4.80
C ALA A 11 7.68 9.75 -3.47
N GLY A 12 8.94 9.30 -3.50
CA GLY A 12 9.67 8.72 -2.37
C GLY A 12 9.77 7.19 -2.38
N LEU A 13 9.19 6.51 -3.39
CA LEU A 13 9.39 5.08 -3.60
C LEU A 13 10.83 4.78 -4.02
N LEU A 14 11.37 3.69 -3.47
CA LEU A 14 12.66 3.09 -3.88
C LEU A 14 12.44 1.88 -4.80
N ASN A 15 11.35 1.13 -4.59
CA ASN A 15 10.92 -0.02 -5.39
C ASN A 15 9.46 0.18 -5.82
N GLY A 16 9.08 -0.38 -6.96
CA GLY A 16 7.70 -0.36 -7.47
C GLY A 16 7.23 0.94 -8.11
N ALA A 17 8.08 1.97 -8.17
CA ALA A 17 7.80 3.18 -8.95
C ALA A 17 7.64 2.85 -10.45
N ASP A 18 8.39 1.88 -10.94
CA ASP A 18 8.40 1.40 -12.33
C ASP A 18 7.04 0.86 -12.79
N TRP A 19 6.33 0.09 -11.95
CA TRP A 19 4.99 -0.41 -12.27
C TRP A 19 3.86 0.46 -11.74
N PHE A 20 4.05 1.29 -10.70
CA PHE A 20 3.01 2.22 -10.24
C PHE A 20 2.89 3.49 -11.09
N GLN A 21 3.99 4.03 -11.64
CA GLN A 21 3.91 5.14 -12.61
C GLN A 21 3.15 4.76 -13.90
N GLN A 22 2.93 3.46 -14.14
CA GLN A 22 2.13 2.95 -15.27
C GLN A 22 0.63 2.81 -14.94
N ASP A 23 0.20 2.73 -13.67
CA ASP A 23 -1.23 2.73 -13.33
C ASP A 23 -1.74 4.19 -13.28
N PRO A 24 -2.77 4.56 -14.07
CA PRO A 24 -3.35 5.91 -14.10
C PRO A 24 -3.73 6.53 -12.76
N ARG A 25 -3.94 5.75 -11.70
CA ARG A 25 -4.11 6.30 -10.33
C ARG A 25 -2.91 7.10 -9.86
N TRP A 26 -1.69 6.84 -10.37
CA TRP A 26 -0.48 7.59 -10.02
C TRP A 26 -0.69 9.11 -10.05
N ASN A 27 -1.28 9.61 -11.15
CA ASN A 27 -1.55 11.04 -11.38
C ASN A 27 -2.71 11.60 -10.53
N VAL A 28 -3.39 10.74 -9.75
CA VAL A 28 -4.48 11.08 -8.82
C VAL A 28 -4.00 10.98 -7.36
N VAL A 29 -3.10 10.04 -7.06
CA VAL A 29 -2.60 9.77 -5.70
C VAL A 29 -1.25 10.44 -5.37
N THR A 30 -0.58 11.03 -6.37
CA THR A 30 0.67 11.80 -6.21
C THR A 30 0.55 13.21 -6.77
N GLY A 31 1.47 14.09 -6.36
CA GLY A 31 1.59 15.46 -6.87
C GLY A 31 2.64 16.26 -6.10
N GLU A 32 2.79 17.54 -6.43
CA GLU A 32 3.53 18.47 -5.56
C GLU A 32 2.77 18.75 -4.27
N SER A 33 3.45 18.69 -3.14
CA SER A 33 2.94 19.18 -1.85
C SER A 33 4.08 19.77 -1.01
N ARG A 34 3.77 20.59 -0.01
CA ARG A 34 4.75 21.17 0.92
C ARG A 34 4.44 20.81 2.38
N GLY A 35 5.48 20.78 3.21
CA GLY A 35 5.33 20.53 4.64
C GLY A 35 4.55 21.64 5.36
N GLY A 36 3.95 21.32 6.50
CA GLY A 36 3.27 22.28 7.37
C GLY A 36 4.19 23.21 8.17
N SER A 37 5.50 22.89 8.22
CA SER A 37 6.50 23.73 8.88
C SER A 37 6.52 25.16 8.32
N LEU A 38 6.81 26.14 9.19
CA LEU A 38 7.07 27.54 8.83
C LEU A 38 8.57 27.88 8.75
N SER A 39 9.45 26.88 8.89
CA SER A 39 10.91 27.04 8.77
C SER A 39 11.38 27.01 7.30
N TYR A 40 12.70 26.89 7.05
CA TYR A 40 13.28 26.83 5.69
C TYR A 40 12.63 25.78 4.76
N ASP A 41 12.08 24.69 5.32
CA ASP A 41 11.40 23.64 4.57
C ASP A 41 9.97 24.04 4.08
N ALA A 42 9.45 25.19 4.50
CA ALA A 42 8.12 25.71 4.15
C ALA A 42 7.96 26.08 2.66
N VAL A 43 9.07 26.39 1.98
CA VAL A 43 9.09 26.77 0.56
C VAL A 43 9.42 25.61 -0.38
N VAL A 44 9.87 24.48 0.16
CA VAL A 44 10.27 23.31 -0.63
C VAL A 44 9.04 22.45 -0.93
N ARG A 45 8.44 22.66 -2.11
CA ARG A 45 7.53 21.67 -2.68
C ARG A 45 8.30 20.39 -3.00
N ARG A 46 7.69 19.24 -2.70
CA ARG A 46 8.20 17.90 -3.01
C ARG A 46 7.13 17.14 -3.76
N TYR A 47 7.53 16.42 -4.81
CA TYR A 47 6.65 15.46 -5.45
C TYR A 47 6.49 14.24 -4.52
N THR A 48 5.27 13.97 -4.08
CA THR A 48 4.98 12.96 -3.04
C THR A 48 3.54 12.47 -3.15
N PHE A 49 3.12 11.58 -2.24
CA PHE A 49 1.76 11.08 -2.19
C PHE A 49 0.81 12.11 -1.54
N THR A 50 -0.30 12.37 -2.21
CA THR A 50 -1.32 13.37 -1.85
C THR A 50 -2.67 12.75 -1.50
N LYS A 51 -2.86 11.44 -1.75
CA LYS A 51 -4.11 10.67 -1.59
C LYS A 51 -4.90 10.93 -0.29
N VAL A 52 -4.22 11.03 0.85
CA VAL A 52 -4.83 11.25 2.19
C VAL A 52 -4.51 12.64 2.78
N THR A 53 -3.81 13.48 2.00
CA THR A 53 -3.17 14.75 2.41
C THR A 53 -3.24 15.78 1.28
N ARG A 54 -4.41 15.89 0.63
CA ARG A 54 -4.60 16.47 -0.72
C ARG A 54 -3.81 17.75 -1.02
N GLN A 55 -3.88 18.74 -0.14
CA GLN A 55 -3.22 20.04 -0.26
C GLN A 55 -2.09 20.24 0.76
N GLY A 56 -1.71 19.17 1.49
CA GLY A 56 -0.94 19.26 2.72
C GLY A 56 -1.64 20.09 3.81
N GLU A 57 -0.95 20.34 4.92
CA GLU A 57 -1.42 21.26 5.95
C GLU A 57 -1.49 22.69 5.40
N TYR A 58 -0.47 23.04 4.60
CA TYR A 58 -0.16 24.41 4.24
C TYR A 58 -1.14 24.99 3.22
N GLU A 59 -1.33 24.33 2.07
CA GLU A 59 -2.21 24.88 1.02
C GLU A 59 -3.68 24.63 1.40
N GLY A 60 -3.98 23.58 2.17
CA GLY A 60 -5.30 23.32 2.78
C GLY A 60 -5.76 24.40 3.76
N ARG A 61 -4.85 25.05 4.49
CA ARG A 61 -5.14 26.15 5.44
C ARG A 61 -5.46 27.49 4.77
N PHE A 62 -4.89 27.75 3.59
CA PHE A 62 -4.96 29.07 2.93
C PHE A 62 -5.79 29.08 1.63
N ILE A 63 -6.32 27.94 1.20
CA ILE A 63 -7.31 27.84 0.11
C ILE A 63 -8.72 28.22 0.60
N ALA A 64 -9.55 28.72 -0.32
CA ALA A 64 -10.95 29.05 -0.07
C ALA A 64 -11.86 28.23 -1.02
N PRO A 65 -12.81 27.42 -0.50
CA PRO A 65 -13.03 27.09 0.91
C PRO A 65 -11.88 26.27 1.52
N LEU A 66 -11.74 26.33 2.85
CA LEU A 66 -10.74 25.59 3.63
C LEU A 66 -10.76 24.08 3.34
N ASP A 67 -9.60 23.48 3.11
CA ASP A 67 -9.45 22.06 2.74
C ASP A 67 -8.28 21.36 3.47
N GLU A 68 -8.13 21.60 4.77
CA GLU A 68 -7.22 20.87 5.68
C GLU A 68 -7.66 19.39 5.93
N LYS A 69 -8.21 18.71 4.92
CA LYS A 69 -8.84 17.38 5.10
C LYS A 69 -7.81 16.26 5.10
N TYR A 70 -7.47 15.80 6.30
CA TYR A 70 -6.79 14.54 6.56
C TYR A 70 -7.83 13.43 6.75
N ASN A 71 -7.76 12.38 5.93
CA ASN A 71 -8.66 11.23 6.04
C ASN A 71 -7.86 9.95 6.36
N THR A 72 -8.01 9.43 7.57
CA THR A 72 -7.54 8.06 7.91
C THR A 72 -8.61 7.07 7.48
N TYR A 73 -8.27 6.16 6.57
CA TYR A 73 -9.13 5.05 6.17
C TYR A 73 -8.63 3.76 6.80
N PHE A 74 -9.41 3.16 7.71
CA PHE A 74 -9.10 1.85 8.31
C PHE A 74 -9.58 0.68 7.44
N PHE A 75 -10.61 0.91 6.63
CA PHE A 75 -11.21 -0.06 5.72
C PHE A 75 -12.04 0.68 4.66
N ARG A 76 -12.05 0.22 3.40
CA ARG A 76 -12.94 0.76 2.35
C ARG A 76 -13.52 -0.35 1.47
N TYR A 77 -14.67 -0.08 0.85
CA TYR A 77 -15.38 -1.05 0.02
C TYR A 77 -14.56 -1.69 -1.13
N PRO A 78 -13.57 -1.02 -1.76
CA PRO A 78 -12.64 -1.66 -2.69
C PRO A 78 -11.85 -2.84 -2.11
N GLU A 79 -11.45 -2.78 -0.84
CA GLU A 79 -10.67 -3.81 -0.17
C GLU A 79 -11.39 -5.16 -0.16
N LEU A 80 -12.72 -5.17 -0.01
CA LEU A 80 -13.55 -6.39 -0.11
C LEU A 80 -13.45 -7.08 -1.48
N TYR A 81 -13.26 -6.34 -2.57
CA TYR A 81 -13.08 -6.94 -3.90
C TYR A 81 -11.69 -7.57 -4.04
N ILE A 82 -10.65 -6.92 -3.54
CA ILE A 82 -9.27 -7.42 -3.59
C ILE A 82 -9.13 -8.66 -2.68
N MET A 83 -9.72 -8.61 -1.47
CA MET A 83 -9.83 -9.77 -0.57
C MET A 83 -10.62 -10.92 -1.20
N LYS A 84 -11.72 -10.64 -1.94
CA LYS A 84 -12.48 -11.67 -2.65
C LYS A 84 -11.67 -12.29 -3.80
N ALA A 85 -10.92 -11.50 -4.55
CA ALA A 85 -10.03 -11.98 -5.60
C ALA A 85 -8.93 -12.89 -5.03
N GLU A 86 -8.28 -12.47 -3.95
CA GLU A 86 -7.29 -13.27 -3.23
C GLU A 86 -7.88 -14.58 -2.69
N LEU A 87 -9.05 -14.53 -2.07
CA LEU A 87 -9.75 -15.73 -1.58
C LEU A 87 -9.98 -16.73 -2.72
N LEU A 88 -10.58 -16.27 -3.82
CA LEU A 88 -10.89 -17.12 -4.97
C LEU A 88 -9.63 -17.76 -5.57
N ALA A 89 -8.56 -16.97 -5.76
CA ALA A 89 -7.27 -17.47 -6.23
C ALA A 89 -6.69 -18.54 -5.29
N ARG A 90 -6.69 -18.30 -3.97
CA ARG A 90 -6.16 -19.23 -2.96
C ARG A 90 -7.05 -20.46 -2.74
N THR A 91 -8.32 -20.44 -3.13
CA THR A 91 -9.24 -21.59 -3.08
C THR A 91 -9.37 -22.35 -4.41
N GLY A 92 -8.54 -22.06 -5.41
CA GLY A 92 -8.51 -22.80 -6.67
C GLY A 92 -9.67 -22.48 -7.64
N ALA A 93 -10.21 -21.26 -7.60
CA ALA A 93 -11.07 -20.77 -8.68
C ALA A 93 -10.27 -20.55 -9.97
N SER A 94 -10.93 -20.44 -11.12
CA SER A 94 -10.22 -20.11 -12.37
C SER A 94 -9.61 -18.70 -12.31
N ILE A 95 -8.56 -18.46 -13.08
CA ILE A 95 -7.90 -17.15 -13.15
C ILE A 95 -8.89 -16.03 -13.53
N ALA A 96 -9.83 -16.33 -14.44
CA ALA A 96 -10.89 -15.41 -14.86
C ALA A 96 -11.89 -15.11 -13.72
N ASP A 97 -12.33 -16.12 -12.98
CA ASP A 97 -13.22 -15.96 -11.83
C ASP A 97 -12.55 -15.18 -10.68
N ALA A 98 -11.24 -15.43 -10.48
CA ALA A 98 -10.45 -14.81 -9.42
C ALA A 98 -10.13 -13.34 -9.69
N ILE A 99 -9.90 -12.92 -10.95
CA ILE A 99 -9.65 -11.51 -11.29
C ILE A 99 -10.95 -10.69 -11.45
N ALA A 100 -12.09 -11.32 -11.75
CA ALA A 100 -13.38 -10.66 -11.95
C ALA A 100 -13.82 -9.67 -10.84
N PRO A 101 -13.59 -9.93 -9.52
CA PRO A 101 -13.85 -8.95 -8.47
C PRO A 101 -13.02 -7.66 -8.62
N ILE A 102 -11.72 -7.77 -8.94
CA ILE A 102 -10.85 -6.60 -9.14
C ILE A 102 -11.27 -5.85 -10.41
N ASN A 103 -11.60 -6.54 -11.51
CA ASN A 103 -12.09 -5.89 -12.71
C ASN A 103 -13.43 -5.17 -12.48
N THR A 104 -14.32 -5.76 -11.68
CA THR A 104 -15.55 -5.07 -11.23
C THR A 104 -15.20 -3.82 -10.44
N MET A 105 -14.27 -3.91 -9.48
CA MET A 105 -13.84 -2.79 -8.63
C MET A 105 -13.23 -1.65 -9.46
N ARG A 106 -12.29 -1.96 -10.35
CA ARG A 106 -11.66 -1.01 -11.29
C ARG A 106 -12.68 -0.39 -12.27
N GLY A 107 -13.75 -1.10 -12.61
CA GLY A 107 -14.84 -0.61 -13.46
C GLY A 107 -15.89 0.30 -12.79
N ILE A 108 -15.99 0.33 -11.44
CA ILE A 108 -17.02 1.13 -10.74
C ILE A 108 -16.59 1.82 -9.42
N ARG A 109 -15.34 1.68 -8.95
CA ARG A 109 -14.91 2.18 -7.62
C ARG A 109 -13.55 2.90 -7.57
N THR A 110 -12.71 2.82 -8.59
CA THR A 110 -11.41 3.54 -8.65
C THR A 110 -11.57 4.95 -9.23
N ASN A 111 -10.53 5.78 -9.08
CA ASN A 111 -10.40 7.04 -9.82
C ASN A 111 -8.99 7.15 -10.45
N PRO A 112 -8.84 7.13 -11.79
CA PRO A 112 -9.91 6.99 -12.78
C PRO A 112 -10.59 5.61 -12.75
N VAL A 113 -11.75 5.52 -13.38
CA VAL A 113 -12.41 4.24 -13.69
C VAL A 113 -11.71 3.60 -14.90
N PHE A 114 -11.51 2.29 -14.85
CA PHE A 114 -10.92 1.50 -15.93
C PHE A 114 -12.00 0.77 -16.72
N PRO A 115 -12.18 1.06 -18.03
CA PRO A 115 -13.07 0.28 -18.88
C PRO A 115 -12.46 -1.07 -19.28
N GLU A 116 -11.13 -1.12 -19.45
CA GLU A 116 -10.41 -2.33 -19.85
C GLU A 116 -10.13 -3.24 -18.65
N PRO A 117 -10.47 -4.54 -18.72
CA PRO A 117 -10.21 -5.51 -17.66
C PRO A 117 -8.74 -5.95 -17.63
N LEU A 118 -8.24 -6.23 -16.43
CA LEU A 118 -7.00 -6.98 -16.24
C LEU A 118 -7.23 -8.45 -16.62
N ASN A 119 -6.36 -9.01 -17.46
CA ASN A 119 -6.47 -10.38 -17.96
C ASN A 119 -5.15 -11.15 -17.76
N PRO A 120 -4.78 -11.49 -16.51
CA PRO A 120 -3.62 -12.33 -16.22
C PRO A 120 -3.77 -13.71 -16.87
N ILE A 121 -2.67 -14.26 -17.36
CA ILE A 121 -2.61 -15.52 -18.12
C ILE A 121 -2.13 -16.69 -17.23
N THR A 122 -1.37 -16.40 -16.16
CA THR A 122 -0.82 -17.41 -15.24
C THR A 122 -1.23 -17.17 -13.78
N GLU A 123 -1.14 -18.21 -12.94
CA GLU A 123 -1.40 -18.11 -11.49
C GLU A 123 -0.46 -17.11 -10.79
N GLN A 124 0.82 -17.09 -11.16
CA GLN A 124 1.78 -16.12 -10.62
C GLN A 124 1.43 -14.68 -11.03
N GLU A 125 1.09 -14.47 -12.31
CA GLU A 125 0.67 -13.16 -12.82
C GLU A 125 -0.63 -12.67 -12.15
N LEU A 126 -1.59 -13.58 -11.89
CA LEU A 126 -2.78 -13.30 -11.09
C LEU A 126 -2.42 -12.85 -9.68
N MET A 127 -1.54 -13.58 -8.98
CA MET A 127 -1.13 -13.26 -7.62
C MET A 127 -0.33 -11.94 -7.55
N ASP A 128 0.56 -11.69 -8.50
CA ASP A 128 1.28 -10.41 -8.65
C ASP A 128 0.31 -9.26 -8.97
N THR A 129 -0.74 -9.51 -9.76
CA THR A 129 -1.78 -8.54 -10.06
C THR A 129 -2.60 -8.19 -8.82
N ILE A 130 -3.03 -9.18 -8.05
CA ILE A 130 -3.77 -8.96 -6.78
C ILE A 130 -2.89 -8.21 -5.77
N PHE A 131 -1.60 -8.57 -5.65
CA PHE A 131 -0.65 -7.86 -4.79
C PHE A 131 -0.47 -6.39 -5.20
N LYS A 132 -0.26 -6.12 -6.49
CA LYS A 132 -0.13 -4.76 -7.01
C LYS A 132 -1.41 -3.95 -6.82
N GLU A 133 -2.59 -4.57 -6.92
CA GLU A 133 -3.87 -3.90 -6.68
C GLU A 133 -4.05 -3.50 -5.21
N TYR A 134 -3.61 -4.32 -4.24
CA TYR A 134 -3.53 -3.91 -2.82
C TYR A 134 -2.70 -2.63 -2.66
N PHE A 135 -1.55 -2.55 -3.34
CA PHE A 135 -0.70 -1.36 -3.32
C PHE A 135 -1.40 -0.16 -3.99
N PHE A 136 -1.83 -0.31 -5.25
CA PHE A 136 -2.44 0.78 -6.02
C PHE A 136 -3.66 1.40 -5.34
N GLU A 137 -4.53 0.56 -4.79
CA GLU A 137 -5.80 1.03 -4.22
C GLU A 137 -5.68 1.43 -2.74
N LEU A 138 -4.87 0.75 -1.92
CA LEU A 138 -4.88 0.92 -0.45
C LEU A 138 -3.60 1.52 0.16
N PHE A 139 -2.53 1.73 -0.62
CA PHE A 139 -1.28 2.34 -0.11
C PHE A 139 -1.54 3.66 0.65
N ILE A 140 -0.81 3.86 1.75
CA ILE A 140 -0.95 4.95 2.75
C ILE A 140 -2.34 5.10 3.41
N GLU A 141 -3.08 4.00 3.57
CA GLU A 141 -4.30 3.95 4.38
C GLU A 141 -4.09 3.22 5.72
N ASN A 142 -4.27 1.90 5.73
CA ASN A 142 -4.27 1.04 6.92
C ASN A 142 -3.05 0.10 7.02
N GLY A 143 -2.17 0.10 6.01
CA GLY A 143 -1.02 -0.81 5.93
C GLY A 143 -1.34 -2.18 5.30
N SER A 144 -2.49 -2.37 4.65
CA SER A 144 -2.82 -3.62 3.94
C SER A 144 -1.79 -4.01 2.87
N GLU A 145 -1.04 -3.07 2.31
CA GLU A 145 0.12 -3.33 1.44
C GLU A 145 1.26 -4.06 2.18
N PHE A 146 1.52 -3.72 3.45
CA PHE A 146 2.53 -4.39 4.28
C PHE A 146 2.08 -5.81 4.59
N PHE A 147 0.85 -6.00 5.05
CA PHE A 147 0.29 -7.33 5.31
C PHE A 147 0.14 -8.18 4.04
N ALA A 148 0.02 -7.57 2.86
CA ALA A 148 0.08 -8.27 1.58
C ALA A 148 1.53 -8.69 1.27
N SER A 149 2.50 -7.81 1.47
CA SER A 149 3.92 -8.07 1.17
C SER A 149 4.54 -9.22 1.98
N THR A 150 3.94 -9.60 3.11
CA THR A 150 4.34 -10.74 3.95
C THR A 150 3.63 -12.07 3.61
N ARG A 151 2.65 -12.08 2.68
CA ARG A 151 1.87 -13.29 2.30
C ARG A 151 1.72 -13.53 0.80
N PHE A 152 2.14 -12.58 -0.03
CA PHE A 152 2.29 -12.75 -1.48
C PHE A 152 3.76 -12.99 -1.82
N LYS A 153 4.00 -13.79 -2.87
CA LYS A 153 5.34 -14.14 -3.35
C LYS A 153 5.57 -13.60 -4.76
N THR A 154 6.80 -13.22 -5.05
CA THR A 154 7.28 -12.92 -6.40
C THR A 154 7.42 -14.21 -7.21
N SER A 155 7.64 -14.10 -8.52
CA SER A 155 7.95 -15.23 -9.40
C SER A 155 9.24 -15.99 -9.03
N ALA A 156 10.11 -15.40 -8.20
CA ALA A 156 11.28 -16.07 -7.61
C ALA A 156 10.94 -16.90 -6.35
N GLY A 157 9.69 -16.86 -5.87
CA GLY A 157 9.22 -17.59 -4.69
C GLY A 157 9.55 -16.93 -3.35
N GLN A 158 10.24 -15.79 -3.35
CA GLN A 158 10.47 -14.93 -2.17
C GLN A 158 9.21 -14.12 -1.85
N LEU A 159 9.05 -13.67 -0.60
CA LEU A 159 7.97 -12.73 -0.26
C LEU A 159 8.26 -11.35 -0.84
N TRP A 160 7.22 -10.61 -1.24
CA TRP A 160 7.38 -9.25 -1.79
C TRP A 160 8.08 -8.28 -0.81
N ILE A 161 7.97 -8.48 0.50
CA ILE A 161 8.72 -7.70 1.51
C ILE A 161 10.23 -8.01 1.53
N GLU A 162 10.62 -9.23 1.19
CA GLU A 162 12.02 -9.69 1.16
C GLU A 162 12.72 -9.10 -0.06
N ASP A 163 12.06 -9.18 -1.22
CA ASP A 163 12.46 -8.54 -2.48
C ASP A 163 12.64 -7.02 -2.32
N PHE A 164 11.60 -6.31 -1.88
CA PHE A 164 11.63 -4.84 -1.73
C PHE A 164 12.62 -4.30 -0.69
N LYS A 165 13.13 -5.13 0.23
CA LYS A 165 14.09 -4.72 1.25
C LYS A 165 15.47 -5.35 1.09
N ASN A 166 15.62 -6.34 0.21
CA ASN A 166 16.79 -7.20 0.10
C ASN A 166 17.19 -7.81 1.47
N ILE A 167 16.22 -8.42 2.15
CA ILE A 167 16.39 -9.12 3.44
C ILE A 167 15.68 -10.47 3.43
N THR A 168 16.10 -11.40 4.29
CA THR A 168 15.24 -12.51 4.72
C THR A 168 14.26 -12.00 5.78
N LEU A 169 13.00 -12.45 5.74
CA LEU A 169 11.99 -12.07 6.73
C LEU A 169 12.10 -12.93 7.99
N GLU A 170 12.55 -12.35 9.09
CA GLU A 170 12.57 -13.00 10.40
C GLU A 170 11.16 -12.98 11.03
N ASN A 171 10.60 -14.15 11.37
CA ASN A 171 9.23 -14.28 11.91
C ASN A 171 9.01 -13.45 13.18
N ASN A 172 10.02 -13.35 14.04
CA ASN A 172 10.00 -12.54 15.26
C ASN A 172 9.85 -11.03 15.02
N ARG A 173 9.99 -10.53 13.78
CA ARG A 173 9.75 -9.13 13.41
C ARG A 173 8.35 -8.88 12.84
N LEU A 174 7.52 -9.91 12.72
CA LEU A 174 6.11 -9.79 12.31
C LEU A 174 5.16 -9.57 13.48
N CYS A 175 5.46 -10.15 14.63
CA CYS A 175 4.69 -9.98 15.87
C CYS A 175 5.46 -9.08 16.83
N TYR A 176 4.83 -7.99 17.31
CA TYR A 176 5.42 -7.16 18.36
C TYR A 176 5.74 -8.02 19.61
N PRO A 177 6.89 -7.80 20.28
CA PRO A 177 7.22 -8.50 21.51
C PRO A 177 6.13 -8.26 22.56
N ILE A 178 5.75 -9.32 23.27
CA ILE A 178 4.89 -9.20 24.44
C ILE A 178 5.63 -8.37 25.50
N PRO A 179 5.02 -7.34 26.11
CA PRO A 179 5.68 -6.52 27.12
C PRO A 179 6.09 -7.34 28.35
N THR A 180 7.29 -7.07 28.88
CA THR A 180 7.86 -7.82 30.01
C THR A 180 6.96 -7.82 31.24
N GLU A 181 6.30 -6.69 31.54
CA GLU A 181 5.40 -6.55 32.69
C GLU A 181 4.21 -7.51 32.63
N GLU A 182 3.67 -7.78 31.43
CA GLU A 182 2.56 -8.73 31.22
C GLU A 182 3.01 -10.17 31.51
N MET A 183 4.23 -10.51 31.11
CA MET A 183 4.83 -11.84 31.35
C MET A 183 5.25 -12.06 32.80
N ILE A 184 5.66 -10.99 33.51
CA ILE A 184 5.89 -11.02 34.96
C ILE A 184 4.56 -11.20 35.71
N THR A 185 3.50 -10.53 35.26
CA THR A 185 2.19 -10.50 35.94
C THR A 185 1.37 -11.77 35.70
N ASN A 186 1.43 -12.34 34.50
CA ASN A 186 0.67 -13.53 34.12
C ASN A 186 1.60 -14.67 33.65
N THR A 187 1.85 -15.61 34.54
CA THR A 187 2.75 -16.75 34.33
C THR A 187 2.28 -17.78 33.29
N LEU A 188 1.06 -17.61 32.73
CA LEU A 188 0.57 -18.39 31.59
C LEU A 188 0.94 -17.77 30.24
N ILE A 189 1.51 -16.57 30.23
CA ILE A 189 2.00 -15.90 29.02
C ILE A 189 3.46 -16.34 28.76
N HIS A 190 3.74 -16.67 27.51
CA HIS A 190 5.09 -16.95 27.02
C HIS A 190 5.39 -16.01 25.86
N GLN A 191 6.62 -15.49 25.81
CA GLN A 191 7.06 -14.61 24.72
C GLN A 191 6.93 -15.32 23.37
N ASN A 192 6.70 -14.52 22.31
CA ASN A 192 6.70 -14.96 20.93
C ASN A 192 7.91 -15.86 20.62
N GLN A 193 7.71 -16.83 19.73
CA GLN A 193 8.80 -17.67 19.25
C GLN A 193 9.93 -16.82 18.66
N ASP A 194 11.18 -17.24 18.89
CA ASP A 194 12.41 -16.57 18.47
C ASP A 194 12.63 -15.16 19.08
N LEU A 195 11.99 -14.84 20.22
CA LEU A 195 12.24 -13.65 21.07
C LEU A 195 12.48 -14.01 22.57
N GLN A 196 12.80 -15.27 22.86
CA GLN A 196 13.04 -15.80 24.22
C GLN A 196 14.52 -15.69 24.64
#